data_AF-A0A847Q2A7-F1
#
_entry.id   AF-A0A847Q2A7-F1
#
_cell.length_a   1.000
_cell.length_b   1.000
_cell.length_c   1.000
_cell.angle_alpha   90.00
_cell.angle_beta   90.00
_cell.angle_gamma   90.00
#
_symmetry.space_group_name_H-M   'P 1'
#
loop_
_entity.id
_entity.type
_entity.pdbx_description
1 polymer ?
#
loop_
_entity_poly.entity_id
_entity_poly.type
_entity_poly.pdbx_seq_one_letter_code
_entity_poly.pdbx_strand_id
1 'polypeptide(L)'
;MKASAHMAASITAGAALWLAGLPTAGAGLAVFGSLLDVDHIEHYAGRGMPSSLRGLAGAAFRSQRTLEKVYGFRRGVPASWAFPVLHEVEIAVLAVLLALLSGSRFLYGAFGGIMLHLAMDLRAYPSSPRFFSILWRRRNWPALRMAWKNWR
;
A
#
# COMPACT_ATOMS: atom_id res chain seq x y z
N MET A 1 6.02 7.02 -1.96
CA MET A 1 6.45 7.42 -0.60
C MET A 1 7.53 6.46 -0.11
N LYS A 2 7.95 6.50 1.16
CA LYS A 2 8.76 5.42 1.80
C LYS A 2 7.80 4.51 2.55
N ALA A 3 8.04 3.19 2.56
CA ALA A 3 7.17 2.28 3.31
C ALA A 3 7.18 2.58 4.82
N SER A 4 8.34 2.94 5.37
CA SER A 4 8.46 3.39 6.75
C SER A 4 7.61 4.61 7.10
N ALA A 5 7.29 5.46 6.12
CA ALA A 5 6.41 6.62 6.36
C ALA A 5 4.95 6.19 6.48
N HIS A 6 4.48 5.23 5.66
CA HIS A 6 3.15 4.65 5.80
C HIS A 6 3.00 3.90 7.12
N MET A 7 4.01 3.10 7.49
CA MET A 7 4.05 2.40 8.78
C MET A 7 3.98 3.40 9.94
N ALA A 8 4.82 4.45 9.93
CA ALA A 8 4.82 5.45 10.99
C ALA A 8 3.47 6.15 11.11
N ALA A 9 2.89 6.62 9.99
CA ALA A 9 1.58 7.27 10.01
C ALA A 9 0.48 6.35 10.54
N SER A 10 0.49 5.08 10.12
CA SER A 10 -0.50 4.07 10.55
C SER A 10 -0.36 3.71 12.02
N ILE A 11 0.87 3.52 12.50
CA ILE A 11 1.15 3.28 13.92
C ILE A 11 0.73 4.48 14.76
N THR A 12 1.06 5.70 14.35
CA THR A 12 0.67 6.93 15.07
C THR A 12 -0.85 7.09 15.12
N ALA A 13 -1.54 6.90 14.00
CA ALA A 13 -3.01 6.95 13.96
C ALA A 13 -3.64 5.83 14.81
N GLY A 14 -3.06 4.63 14.80
CA GLY A 14 -3.51 3.51 15.63
C GLY A 14 -3.32 3.79 17.12
N ALA A 15 -2.18 4.37 17.50
CA ALA A 15 -1.91 4.80 18.88
C ALA A 15 -2.87 5.91 19.34
N ALA A 16 -3.20 6.86 18.46
CA ALA A 16 -4.20 7.89 18.76
C ALA A 16 -5.59 7.29 19.04
N LEU A 17 -6.03 6.29 18.25
CA LEU A 17 -7.27 5.56 18.52
C LEU A 17 -7.21 4.76 19.81
N TRP A 18 -6.05 4.18 20.13
CA TRP A 18 -5.84 3.49 21.40
C TRP A 18 -6.01 4.46 22.59
N LEU A 19 -5.37 5.63 22.53
CA LEU A 19 -5.50 6.68 23.54
C LEU A 19 -6.93 7.23 23.65
N ALA A 20 -7.70 7.19 22.56
CA ALA A 20 -9.11 7.56 22.54
C ALA A 20 -10.06 6.46 23.04
N GLY A 21 -9.55 5.37 23.63
CA GLY A 21 -10.38 4.28 24.17
C GLY A 21 -10.89 3.28 23.12
N LEU A 22 -10.29 3.27 21.92
CA LEU A 22 -10.62 2.36 20.83
C LEU A 22 -9.43 1.43 20.49
N PRO A 23 -8.88 0.67 21.46
CA PRO A 23 -7.64 -0.08 21.28
C PRO A 23 -7.71 -1.12 20.16
N THR A 24 -8.84 -1.82 20.03
CA THR A 24 -9.05 -2.83 18.99
C THR A 24 -9.09 -2.22 17.58
N ALA A 25 -9.73 -1.05 17.42
CA ALA A 25 -9.72 -0.33 16.15
C ALA A 25 -8.34 0.25 15.86
N GLY A 26 -7.65 0.77 16.88
CA GLY A 26 -6.26 1.22 16.77
C GLY A 26 -5.32 0.12 16.28
N ALA A 27 -5.43 -1.09 16.83
CA ALA A 27 -4.67 -2.25 16.38
C ALA A 27 -4.96 -2.61 14.92
N GLY A 28 -6.23 -2.65 14.53
CA GLY A 28 -6.62 -2.91 13.13
C GLY A 28 -6.05 -1.88 12.17
N LEU A 29 -6.11 -0.59 12.53
CA LEU A 29 -5.56 0.50 11.74
C LEU A 29 -4.05 0.37 11.60
N ALA A 30 -3.33 0.19 12.71
CA ALA A 30 -1.88 0.07 12.70
C ALA A 30 -1.41 -1.13 11.86
N VAL A 31 -2.03 -2.29 12.03
CA VAL A 31 -1.67 -3.53 11.30
C VAL A 31 -1.91 -3.37 9.81
N PHE A 32 -3.14 -3.03 9.40
CA PHE A 32 -3.47 -2.97 7.98
C PHE A 32 -2.84 -1.76 7.30
N GLY A 33 -2.74 -0.60 7.94
CA GLY A 33 -2.05 0.53 7.34
C GLY A 33 -0.54 0.31 7.15
N SER A 34 0.10 -0.51 8.00
CA SER A 34 1.55 -0.77 7.95
C SER A 34 1.93 -1.90 7.01
N LEU A 35 1.10 -2.95 6.89
CA LEU A 35 1.45 -4.17 6.15
C LEU A 35 1.16 -4.10 4.65
N LEU A 36 0.46 -3.06 4.18
CA LEU A 36 0.13 -2.92 2.76
C LEU A 36 1.36 -2.79 1.86
N ASP A 37 2.45 -2.20 2.35
CA ASP A 37 3.70 -2.06 1.60
C ASP A 37 4.55 -3.35 1.52
N VAL A 38 4.10 -4.48 2.11
CA VAL A 38 4.89 -5.73 2.06
C VAL A 38 5.03 -6.24 0.61
N ASP A 39 4.07 -5.94 -0.26
CA ASP A 39 4.14 -6.26 -1.69
C ASP A 39 5.28 -5.51 -2.41
N HIS A 40 5.71 -4.34 -1.90
CA HIS A 40 6.87 -3.61 -2.42
C HIS A 40 8.14 -4.44 -2.36
N ILE A 41 8.30 -5.28 -1.33
CA ILE A 41 9.45 -6.19 -1.20
C ILE A 41 9.47 -7.19 -2.36
N GLU A 42 8.36 -7.86 -2.62
CA GLU A 42 8.23 -8.83 -3.72
C GLU A 42 8.48 -8.13 -5.07
N HIS A 43 7.88 -6.96 -5.26
CA HIS A 43 8.02 -6.18 -6.48
C HIS A 43 9.47 -5.76 -6.76
N TYR A 44 10.18 -5.24 -5.76
CA TYR A 44 11.57 -4.83 -5.94
C TYR A 44 12.50 -6.04 -6.11
N ALA A 45 12.26 -7.14 -5.38
CA ALA A 45 13.02 -8.37 -5.54
C ALA A 45 12.89 -8.92 -6.98
N GLY A 46 11.67 -8.96 -7.53
CA GLY A 46 11.42 -9.35 -8.92
C GLY A 46 12.01 -8.42 -9.98
N ARG A 47 12.56 -7.25 -9.58
CA ARG A 47 13.18 -6.25 -10.46
C ARG A 47 14.70 -6.15 -10.26
N GLY A 48 15.30 -7.08 -9.51
CA GLY A 48 16.75 -7.15 -9.31
C GLY A 48 17.26 -6.53 -8.02
N MET A 49 16.38 -6.10 -7.11
CA MET A 49 16.81 -5.80 -5.74
C MET A 49 17.21 -7.11 -5.03
N PRO A 50 18.39 -7.17 -4.39
CA PRO A 50 18.78 -8.36 -3.64
C PRO A 50 17.78 -8.67 -2.51
N SER A 51 17.43 -9.94 -2.33
CA SER A 51 16.58 -10.42 -1.23
C SER A 51 17.30 -10.48 0.14
N SER A 52 18.50 -9.91 0.24
CA SER A 52 19.25 -9.83 1.49
C SER A 52 18.58 -8.88 2.48
N LEU A 53 18.87 -9.03 3.79
CA LEU A 53 18.38 -8.13 4.84
C LEU A 53 18.64 -6.65 4.53
N ARG A 54 19.78 -6.35 3.90
CA ARG A 54 20.12 -4.98 3.46
C ARG A 54 19.20 -4.48 2.35
N GLY A 55 18.81 -5.35 1.42
CA GLY A 55 17.83 -5.04 0.38
C GLY A 55 16.44 -4.81 0.96
N LEU A 56 16.00 -5.68 1.87
CA LEU A 56 14.72 -5.55 2.59
C LEU A 56 14.64 -4.26 3.42
N ALA A 57 15.68 -3.95 4.19
CA ALA A 57 15.78 -2.68 4.92
C ALA A 57 15.81 -1.49 3.95
N GLY A 58 16.49 -1.65 2.81
CA GLY A 58 16.43 -0.68 1.71
C GLY A 58 14.99 -0.41 1.27
N ALA A 59 14.22 -1.44 0.95
CA ALA A 59 12.83 -1.34 0.52
C ALA A 59 11.94 -0.66 1.58
N ALA A 60 12.17 -0.92 2.86
CA ALA A 60 11.41 -0.31 3.95
C ALA A 60 11.72 1.20 4.12
N PHE A 61 13.00 1.58 4.11
CA PHE A 61 13.42 2.92 4.57
C PHE A 61 13.79 3.90 3.45
N ARG A 62 13.99 3.44 2.23
CA ARG A 62 14.37 4.28 1.10
C ARG A 62 13.17 4.58 0.21
N SER A 63 13.20 5.76 -0.42
CA SER A 63 12.18 6.07 -1.43
C SER A 63 12.40 5.20 -2.66
N GLN A 64 11.34 4.93 -3.40
CA GLN A 64 11.42 4.24 -4.69
C GLN A 64 12.51 4.82 -5.60
N ARG A 65 12.55 6.16 -5.79
CA ARG A 65 13.57 6.83 -6.63
C ARG A 65 14.99 6.53 -6.16
N THR A 66 15.21 6.45 -4.86
CA THR A 66 16.51 6.09 -4.29
C THR A 66 16.86 4.63 -4.59
N LEU A 67 15.89 3.72 -4.49
CA LEU A 67 16.09 2.30 -4.81
C LEU A 67 16.40 2.09 -6.29
N GLU A 68 15.66 2.74 -7.17
CA GLU A 68 15.90 2.72 -8.63
C GLU A 68 17.32 3.21 -8.96
N LYS A 69 17.76 4.31 -8.33
CA LYS A 69 19.12 4.83 -8.53
C LYS A 69 20.21 3.87 -8.03
N VAL A 70 19.97 3.20 -6.90
CA VAL A 70 20.97 2.32 -6.27
C VAL A 70 21.08 0.97 -6.98
N TYR A 71 19.95 0.40 -7.40
CA TYR A 71 19.88 -0.95 -7.96
C TYR A 71 19.71 -0.97 -9.48
N GLY A 72 19.64 0.19 -10.13
CA GLY A 72 19.63 0.31 -11.60
C GLY A 72 18.35 -0.17 -12.27
N PHE A 73 17.27 -0.42 -11.53
CA PHE A 73 15.97 -0.77 -12.10
C PHE A 73 15.10 0.47 -12.31
N ARG A 74 14.16 0.40 -13.26
CA ARG A 74 13.05 1.36 -13.38
C ARG A 74 11.76 0.69 -12.92
N ARG A 75 10.93 1.36 -12.10
CA ARG A 75 9.61 0.84 -11.76
C ARG A 75 8.75 0.74 -13.01
N GLY A 76 8.66 -0.49 -13.54
CA GLY A 76 7.68 -0.84 -14.53
C GLY A 76 6.30 -1.01 -13.90
N VAL A 77 5.29 -1.16 -14.73
CA VAL A 77 3.98 -1.63 -14.29
C VAL A 77 4.20 -2.96 -13.56
N PRO A 78 3.64 -3.13 -12.35
CA PRO A 78 3.74 -4.37 -11.59
C PRO A 78 3.40 -5.57 -12.47
N ALA A 79 4.28 -6.58 -12.47
CA ALA A 79 4.12 -7.77 -13.32
C ALA A 79 3.27 -8.84 -12.63
N SER A 80 3.25 -8.87 -11.29
CA SER A 80 2.42 -9.78 -10.52
C SER A 80 1.04 -9.18 -10.30
N TRP A 81 0.02 -10.03 -10.35
CA TRP A 81 -1.34 -9.70 -9.95
C TRP A 81 -1.41 -9.30 -8.48
N ALA A 82 -0.55 -9.85 -7.61
CA ALA A 82 -0.49 -9.56 -6.18
C ALA A 82 -0.14 -8.09 -5.85
N PHE A 83 0.53 -7.41 -6.78
CA PHE A 83 0.80 -5.98 -6.70
C PHE A 83 -0.04 -5.28 -7.78
N PRO A 84 -1.04 -4.45 -7.45
CA PRO A 84 -1.30 -3.77 -6.18
C PRO A 84 -2.56 -4.33 -5.52
N VAL A 85 -2.66 -5.66 -5.33
CA VAL A 85 -3.87 -6.25 -4.72
C VAL A 85 -4.08 -5.71 -3.32
N LEU A 86 -3.00 -5.53 -2.57
CA LEU A 86 -3.06 -4.94 -1.24
C LEU A 86 -3.54 -3.49 -1.29
N HIS A 87 -3.11 -2.69 -2.28
CA HIS A 87 -3.56 -1.31 -2.48
C HIS A 87 -4.87 -1.22 -3.27
N GLU A 88 -5.90 -1.94 -2.82
CA GLU A 88 -7.21 -1.97 -3.44
C GLU A 88 -8.30 -1.32 -2.59
N VAL A 89 -9.07 -0.46 -3.24
CA VAL A 89 -10.32 0.07 -2.66
C VAL A 89 -11.30 -1.06 -2.39
N GLU A 90 -11.27 -2.14 -3.18
CA GLU A 90 -12.10 -3.31 -2.98
C GLU A 90 -11.78 -4.04 -1.65
N ILE A 91 -10.51 -4.09 -1.22
CA ILE A 91 -10.16 -4.65 0.10
C ILE A 91 -10.71 -3.78 1.22
N ALA A 92 -10.66 -2.45 1.07
CA ALA A 92 -11.26 -1.55 2.04
C ALA A 92 -12.78 -1.73 2.13
N VAL A 93 -13.46 -1.83 0.98
CA VAL A 93 -14.90 -2.11 0.92
C VAL A 93 -15.21 -3.46 1.59
N LEU A 94 -14.42 -4.50 1.32
CA LEU A 94 -14.60 -5.79 1.97
C LEU A 94 -14.41 -5.69 3.50
N ALA A 95 -13.38 -4.99 3.96
CA ALA A 95 -13.11 -4.80 5.39
C ALA A 95 -14.27 -4.11 6.11
N VAL A 96 -14.83 -3.02 5.53
CA VAL A 96 -15.96 -2.31 6.15
C VAL A 96 -17.25 -3.12 6.09
N LEU A 97 -17.51 -3.86 5.01
CA LEU A 97 -18.68 -4.75 4.92
C LEU A 97 -18.61 -5.85 5.97
N LEU A 98 -17.46 -6.49 6.13
CA LEU A 98 -17.25 -7.49 7.18
C LEU A 98 -17.33 -6.87 8.58
N ALA A 99 -16.85 -5.64 8.76
CA ALA A 99 -17.00 -4.91 10.02
C ALA A 99 -18.47 -4.65 10.37
N LEU A 100 -19.28 -4.25 9.39
CA LEU A 100 -20.72 -4.01 9.54
C LEU A 100 -21.46 -5.30 9.89
N LEU A 101 -21.12 -6.41 9.23
CA LEU A 101 -21.77 -7.71 9.47
C LEU A 101 -21.39 -8.34 10.82
N SER A 102 -20.14 -8.17 11.26
CA SER A 102 -19.62 -8.79 12.47
C SER A 102 -19.63 -7.89 13.71
N GLY A 103 -19.84 -6.59 13.55
CA GLY A 103 -19.62 -5.60 14.60
C GLY A 103 -18.16 -5.42 15.01
N SER A 104 -17.20 -5.94 14.23
CA SER A 104 -15.79 -5.97 14.61
C SER A 104 -15.13 -4.58 14.52
N ARG A 105 -14.80 -4.02 15.69
CA ARG A 105 -13.98 -2.79 15.81
C ARG A 105 -12.61 -2.93 15.15
N PHE A 106 -12.04 -4.13 15.15
CA PHE A 106 -10.76 -4.40 14.48
C PHE A 106 -10.87 -4.19 12.98
N LEU A 107 -11.95 -4.66 12.35
CA LEU A 107 -12.17 -4.51 10.92
C LEU A 107 -12.50 -3.06 10.52
N TYR A 108 -13.20 -2.29 11.37
CA TYR A 108 -13.32 -0.84 11.17
C TYR A 108 -11.96 -0.15 11.19
N GLY A 109 -11.10 -0.54 12.14
CA GLY A 109 -9.70 -0.13 12.17
C GLY A 109 -8.96 -0.49 10.89
N ALA A 110 -9.08 -1.74 10.45
CA ALA A 110 -8.47 -2.24 9.22
C ALA A 110 -8.87 -1.40 8.00
N PHE A 111 -10.17 -1.12 7.84
CA PHE A 111 -10.68 -0.21 6.81
C PHE A 111 -10.00 1.16 6.88
N GLY A 112 -9.96 1.77 8.07
CA GLY A 112 -9.30 3.06 8.28
C GLY A 112 -7.80 3.04 7.93
N GLY A 113 -7.10 1.96 8.27
CA GLY A 113 -5.68 1.76 7.94
C GLY A 113 -5.45 1.66 6.44
N ILE A 114 -6.29 0.89 5.74
CA ILE A 114 -6.22 0.78 4.28
C ILE A 114 -6.51 2.15 3.63
N MET A 115 -7.56 2.85 4.05
CA MET A 115 -7.90 4.17 3.49
C MET A 115 -6.81 5.21 3.73
N LEU A 116 -6.22 5.24 4.93
CA LEU A 116 -5.09 6.12 5.23
C LEU A 116 -3.91 5.83 4.29
N HIS A 117 -3.58 4.55 4.11
CA HIS A 117 -2.51 4.13 3.23
C HIS A 117 -2.76 4.56 1.77
N LEU A 118 -3.94 4.25 1.22
CA LEU A 118 -4.30 4.65 -0.15
C LEU A 118 -4.29 6.18 -0.32
N ALA A 119 -4.75 6.92 0.69
CA ALA A 119 -4.76 8.38 0.66
C ALA A 119 -3.33 8.95 0.58
N MET A 120 -2.38 8.38 1.32
CA MET A 120 -0.97 8.76 1.24
C MET A 120 -0.36 8.48 -0.13
N ASP A 121 -0.86 7.45 -0.80
CA ASP A 121 -0.39 7.01 -2.10
C ASP A 121 -1.05 7.70 -3.30
N LEU A 122 -2.08 8.53 -3.12
CA LEU A 122 -2.80 9.22 -4.20
C LEU A 122 -1.90 10.01 -5.16
N ARG A 123 -0.78 10.55 -4.66
CA ARG A 123 0.18 11.34 -5.46
C ARG A 123 1.33 10.49 -6.01
N ALA A 124 1.38 9.20 -5.67
CA ALA A 124 2.44 8.27 -6.00
C ALA A 124 2.07 7.29 -7.13
N TYR A 125 1.05 7.62 -7.94
CA TYR A 125 0.66 6.85 -9.12
C TYR A 125 0.33 7.77 -10.33
N PRO A 126 0.58 7.33 -11.59
CA PRO A 126 0.45 8.16 -12.79
C PRO A 126 -0.97 8.60 -13.16
N SER A 127 -1.96 8.01 -12.52
CA SER A 127 -3.35 8.03 -12.99
C SER A 127 -4.30 8.25 -11.82
N SER A 128 -5.48 8.79 -12.16
CA SER A 128 -6.68 8.96 -11.33
C SER A 128 -6.77 7.99 -10.13
N PRO A 129 -7.37 8.39 -8.98
CA PRO A 129 -7.60 7.52 -7.82
C PRO A 129 -8.23 6.16 -8.14
N ARG A 130 -8.92 6.07 -9.29
CA ARG A 130 -9.44 4.83 -9.88
C ARG A 130 -8.38 3.75 -10.09
N PHE A 131 -7.10 4.11 -10.13
CA PHE A 131 -6.00 3.17 -10.14
C PHE A 131 -6.07 2.19 -8.97
N PHE A 132 -6.56 2.59 -7.81
CA PHE A 132 -6.72 1.69 -6.66
C PHE A 132 -7.89 0.70 -6.81
N SER A 133 -8.64 0.71 -7.92
CA SER A 133 -9.65 -0.32 -8.17
C SER A 133 -9.10 -1.43 -9.07
N ILE A 134 -9.14 -2.68 -8.60
CA ILE A 134 -8.75 -3.84 -9.43
C ILE A 134 -9.61 -3.97 -10.67
N LEU A 135 -10.91 -3.73 -10.53
CA LEU A 135 -11.87 -3.84 -11.62
C LEU A 135 -11.57 -2.79 -12.68
N TRP A 136 -11.28 -1.56 -12.25
CA TRP A 136 -10.88 -0.49 -13.16
C TRP A 136 -9.54 -0.80 -13.84
N ARG A 137 -8.52 -1.25 -13.08
CA ARG A 137 -7.21 -1.62 -13.63
C ARG A 137 -7.31 -2.70 -14.70
N ARG A 138 -8.09 -3.75 -14.45
CA ARG A 138 -8.30 -4.84 -15.41
C ARG A 138 -8.92 -4.34 -16.72
N ARG A 139 -9.93 -3.46 -16.63
CA ARG A 139 -10.60 -2.89 -17.81
C ARG A 139 -9.73 -1.88 -18.57
N ASN A 140 -8.81 -1.20 -17.89
CA ASN A 140 -8.02 -0.09 -18.43
C ASN A 140 -6.53 -0.41 -18.55
N TRP A 141 -6.15 -1.69 -18.54
CA TRP A 141 -4.75 -2.12 -18.51
C TRP A 141 -3.87 -1.52 -19.62
N PRO A 142 -4.31 -1.44 -20.90
CA PRO A 142 -3.50 -0.81 -21.94
C PRO A 142 -3.23 0.68 -21.66
N ALA A 143 -4.27 1.43 -21.27
CA ALA A 143 -4.15 2.85 -20.94
C ALA A 143 -3.25 3.08 -19.72
N LEU A 144 -3.39 2.24 -18.70
CA LEU A 144 -2.55 2.28 -17.50
C LEU A 144 -1.08 2.03 -17.83
N ARG A 145 -0.77 1.05 -18.70
CA ARG A 145 0.60 0.79 -19.15
C ARG A 145 1.21 1.99 -19.89
N MET A 146 0.42 2.69 -20.70
CA MET A 146 0.90 3.90 -21.38
C MET A 146 1.12 5.05 -20.40
N ALA A 147 0.18 5.30 -19.49
CA ALA A 147 0.32 6.33 -18.46
C ALA A 147 1.57 6.11 -17.61
N TRP A 148 1.84 4.85 -17.22
CA TRP A 148 3.02 4.50 -16.44
C TRP A 148 4.33 4.68 -17.19
N LYS A 149 4.39 4.31 -18.47
CA LYS A 149 5.59 4.53 -19.32
C LYS A 149 5.92 6.02 -19.45
N ASN A 150 4.91 6.88 -19.45
CA ASN A 150 5.05 8.32 -19.63
C ASN A 150 5.21 9.08 -18.30
N TRP A 151 5.14 8.38 -17.17
CA TRP A 151 5.21 8.99 -15.84
C TRP A 151 6.66 9.24 -15.42
N ARG A 152 6.95 10.45 -14.93
CA ARG A 152 8.29 10.92 -14.54
C ARG A 152 8.38 11.13 -13.02
#